data_AF-A0A0W0ZTF4-F1
#
_entry.id   AF-A0A0W0ZTF4-F1
#
_cell.length_a   1.000
_cell.length_b   1.000
_cell.length_c   1.000
_cell.angle_alpha   90.00
_cell.angle_beta   90.00
_cell.angle_gamma   90.00
#
_symmetry.space_group_name_H-M   'P 1'
#
loop_
_entity.id
_entity.type
_entity.pdbx_description
1 polymer ?
#
loop_
_entity_poly.entity_id
_entity_poly.type
_entity_poly.pdbx_seq_one_letter_code
_entity_poly.pdbx_strand_id
1 'polypeptide(L)'
;MIDLNKLEGLYKVIHFLIASDAASSFWKGIIPSTLELPKNISSMKQLFEELKKNPFGNDLSSKIRVLVELGKRAEDALNSDPDFLTNAKEKLSTFKIFKSLSRDPITTHFYETLAQLKNLADLSDHEKNILINEVQNKLLNLIKERNSVLFKPPSLVADLLHTERQEQLLKSQLQLKVSENRTIAYIFSNEPPSQVFQQGFKAGGFDRALFEGTLSTTVGGKSSMYILAHNQLDLKKAQQYQYAYVVDVFSPAIINMNNFPNNPTPEQSLVPRAIESGEIVGSFQLTAEEQPHIKNVVRNNEYKKTVNPGKQLLFRADSRHHSGDPSKDAALHVFQEGPIQSEQSKVSAQKKNEDLFHSGMKPWVNHSDSYKEYIDHRKPTIFISATDDLERALKFPEEVAAKEKRYIYVMYKPERAIQSLSVYKESQHALTDSEYLVPGGVPGEHIIGMYTYENGKYTSFDYNANSTINIGNDLKSFLEEYDLPIPENMQLTEKVNFSKFEI
;
A
#
# COMPACT_ATOMS: atom_id res chain seq x y z
N MET A 1 -4.71 5.45 3.41
CA MET A 1 -3.24 5.56 3.31
C MET A 1 -2.87 5.71 1.85
N ILE A 2 -1.97 6.64 1.52
CA ILE A 2 -1.44 6.80 0.17
C ILE A 2 -0.54 5.60 -0.16
N ASP A 3 -0.74 5.00 -1.33
CA ASP A 3 0.07 3.90 -1.83
C ASP A 3 1.41 4.45 -2.32
N LEU A 4 2.47 4.16 -1.55
CA LEU A 4 3.82 4.64 -1.84
C LEU A 4 4.35 4.09 -3.17
N ASN A 5 3.95 2.89 -3.59
CA ASN A 5 4.44 2.31 -4.85
C ASN A 5 3.88 3.08 -6.05
N LYS A 6 2.60 3.48 -5.99
CA LYS A 6 1.98 4.37 -6.98
C LYS A 6 2.65 5.74 -7.00
N LEU A 7 2.92 6.29 -5.82
CA LEU A 7 3.61 7.57 -5.68
C LEU A 7 5.01 7.54 -6.31
N GLU A 8 5.84 6.52 -6.01
CA GLU A 8 7.15 6.35 -6.64
C GLU A 8 7.06 6.19 -8.16
N GLY A 9 6.02 5.52 -8.66
CA GLY A 9 5.73 5.39 -10.09
C GLY A 9 5.58 6.74 -10.77
N LEU A 10 4.69 7.58 -10.24
CA LEU A 10 4.51 8.95 -10.72
C LEU A 10 5.81 9.76 -10.63
N TYR A 11 6.53 9.68 -9.50
CA TYR A 11 7.80 10.38 -9.30
C TYR A 11 8.85 10.01 -10.35
N LYS A 12 8.97 8.73 -10.69
CA LYS A 12 9.92 8.23 -11.71
C LYS A 12 9.60 8.81 -13.09
N VAL A 13 8.32 8.85 -13.46
CA VAL A 13 7.87 9.40 -14.75
C VAL A 13 8.11 10.92 -14.81
N ILE A 14 7.77 11.67 -13.76
CA ILE A 14 7.99 13.12 -13.72
C ILE A 14 9.49 13.44 -13.70
N HIS A 15 10.28 12.72 -12.90
CA HIS A 15 11.73 12.91 -12.85
C HIS A 15 12.34 12.71 -14.24
N PHE A 16 11.90 11.69 -14.99
CA PHE A 16 12.32 11.50 -16.37
C PHE A 16 12.01 12.74 -17.24
N LEU A 17 10.76 13.20 -17.22
CA LEU A 17 10.28 14.32 -18.06
C LEU A 17 10.91 15.67 -17.73
N ILE A 18 11.28 15.91 -16.47
CA ILE A 18 11.66 17.25 -15.98
C ILE A 18 13.12 17.34 -15.56
N ALA A 19 13.62 16.36 -14.79
CA ALA A 19 14.81 16.52 -13.98
C ALA A 19 16.00 15.65 -14.40
N SER A 20 15.74 14.51 -15.04
CA SER A 20 16.77 13.57 -15.50
C SER A 20 17.63 14.16 -16.63
N ASP A 21 18.84 13.61 -16.82
CA ASP A 21 19.71 13.99 -17.95
C ASP A 21 19.06 13.73 -19.32
N ALA A 22 18.15 12.75 -19.35
CA ALA A 22 17.37 12.37 -20.52
C ALA A 22 16.20 13.33 -20.82
N ALA A 23 15.82 14.23 -19.89
CA ALA A 23 14.71 15.18 -20.06
C ALA A 23 14.93 16.08 -21.28
N SER A 24 16.17 16.56 -21.48
CA SER A 24 16.55 17.38 -22.63
C SER A 24 16.25 16.70 -23.98
N SER A 25 16.39 15.38 -24.04
CA SER A 25 16.13 14.61 -25.25
C SER A 25 14.64 14.53 -25.56
N PHE A 26 13.78 14.36 -24.54
CA PHE A 26 12.33 14.36 -24.73
C PHE A 26 11.82 15.68 -25.30
N TRP A 27 12.31 16.80 -24.75
CA TRP A 27 11.92 18.15 -25.18
C TRP A 27 12.62 18.64 -26.45
N LYS A 28 13.60 17.88 -26.98
CA LYS A 28 14.32 18.23 -28.20
C LYS A 28 13.36 18.33 -29.38
N GLY A 29 13.38 19.47 -30.10
CA GLY A 29 12.51 19.71 -31.26
C GLY A 29 11.10 20.20 -30.93
N ILE A 30 10.69 20.19 -29.66
CA ILE A 30 9.58 20.98 -29.12
C ILE A 30 10.09 22.38 -28.75
N ILE A 31 11.33 22.44 -28.29
CA ILE A 31 12.09 23.66 -28.02
C ILE A 31 13.06 23.89 -29.21
N PRO A 32 13.16 25.11 -29.76
CA PRO A 32 14.19 25.45 -30.74
C PRO A 32 15.59 25.07 -30.23
N SER A 33 16.46 24.55 -31.09
CA SER A 33 17.78 23.98 -30.75
C SER A 33 18.77 24.94 -30.05
N THR A 34 18.38 26.19 -29.84
CA THR A 34 19.15 27.27 -29.22
C THR A 34 18.65 27.65 -27.82
N LEU A 35 17.61 27.00 -27.28
CA LEU A 35 16.99 27.36 -26.00
C LEU A 35 17.14 26.25 -24.94
N GLU A 36 17.36 26.67 -23.69
CA GLU A 36 17.24 25.83 -22.49
C GLU A 36 15.81 25.29 -22.33
N LEU A 37 15.60 24.34 -21.41
CA LEU A 37 14.25 23.91 -21.00
C LEU A 37 13.36 25.16 -20.76
N PRO A 38 12.06 25.13 -21.08
CA PRO A 38 11.17 26.26 -20.85
C PRO A 38 11.33 26.71 -19.40
N LYS A 39 11.36 28.02 -19.16
CA LYS A 39 11.63 28.61 -17.84
C LYS A 39 10.82 27.95 -16.71
N ASN A 40 9.59 27.52 -17.00
CA ASN A 40 8.71 26.80 -16.08
C ASN A 40 9.15 25.35 -15.82
N ILE A 41 9.73 24.64 -16.80
CA ILE A 41 10.33 23.31 -16.59
C ILE A 41 11.64 23.42 -15.83
N SER A 42 12.47 24.43 -16.10
CA SER A 42 13.69 24.70 -15.33
C SER A 42 13.37 24.98 -13.86
N SER A 43 12.30 25.73 -13.57
CA SER A 43 11.85 25.96 -12.19
C SER A 43 11.32 24.66 -11.57
N MET A 44 10.54 23.85 -12.29
CA MET A 44 10.09 22.53 -11.81
C MET A 44 11.26 21.58 -11.54
N LYS A 45 12.34 21.61 -12.34
CA LYS A 45 13.56 20.84 -12.10
C LYS A 45 14.23 21.23 -10.79
N GLN A 46 14.26 22.53 -10.45
CA GLN A 46 14.80 23.00 -9.18
C GLN A 46 14.07 22.40 -7.98
N LEU A 47 12.74 22.21 -8.06
CA LEU A 47 11.98 21.54 -6.99
C LEU A 47 12.43 20.11 -6.74
N PHE A 48 12.76 19.36 -7.78
CA PHE A 48 13.28 18.00 -7.63
C PHE A 48 14.67 17.99 -6.99
N GLU A 49 15.52 18.95 -7.35
CA GLU A 49 16.86 19.07 -6.76
C GLU A 49 16.79 19.54 -5.29
N GLU A 50 15.85 20.42 -4.95
CA GLU A 50 15.55 20.79 -3.57
C GLU A 50 15.03 19.60 -2.76
N LEU A 51 14.14 18.79 -3.35
CA LEU A 51 13.63 17.58 -2.71
C LEU A 51 14.75 16.58 -2.42
N LYS A 52 15.64 16.32 -3.39
CA LYS A 52 16.79 15.41 -3.21
C LYS A 52 17.76 15.86 -2.12
N LYS A 53 17.94 17.18 -1.97
CA LYS A 53 18.82 17.76 -0.95
C LYS A 53 18.19 17.81 0.45
N ASN A 54 16.86 17.67 0.53
CA ASN A 54 16.14 17.70 1.79
C ASN A 54 16.33 16.36 2.51
N PRO A 55 16.80 16.32 3.78
CA PRO A 55 16.91 15.10 4.56
C PRO A 55 15.56 14.37 4.75
N PHE A 56 14.46 15.10 4.66
CA PHE A 56 13.08 14.59 4.70
C PHE A 56 12.45 14.51 3.30
N GLY A 57 13.24 14.63 2.23
CA GLY A 57 12.74 14.66 0.86
C GLY A 57 12.07 13.36 0.41
N ASN A 58 12.43 12.25 1.07
CA ASN A 58 11.82 10.95 0.82
C ASN A 58 10.51 10.74 1.61
N ASP A 59 10.20 11.62 2.56
CA ASP A 59 8.97 11.52 3.36
C ASP A 59 7.73 11.74 2.48
N LEU A 60 6.67 11.01 2.79
CA LEU A 60 5.39 11.10 2.08
C LEU A 60 4.87 12.54 2.01
N SER A 61 4.93 13.29 3.11
CA SER A 61 4.46 14.69 3.18
C SER A 61 5.26 15.61 2.27
N SER A 62 6.59 15.47 2.23
CA SER A 62 7.49 16.21 1.34
C SER A 62 7.22 15.87 -0.12
N LYS A 63 7.01 14.58 -0.43
CA LYS A 63 6.66 14.13 -1.78
C LYS A 63 5.31 14.67 -2.24
N ILE A 64 4.30 14.65 -1.40
CA ILE A 64 3.00 15.23 -1.74
C ILE A 64 3.11 16.74 -1.94
N ARG A 65 3.88 17.45 -1.09
CA ARG A 65 4.13 18.89 -1.22
C ARG A 65 4.77 19.23 -2.57
N VAL A 66 5.76 18.48 -3.02
CA VAL A 66 6.39 18.72 -4.32
C VAL A 66 5.43 18.46 -5.47
N LEU A 67 4.61 17.40 -5.43
CA LEU A 67 3.59 17.17 -6.46
C LEU A 67 2.57 18.32 -6.55
N VAL A 68 2.12 18.84 -5.39
CA VAL A 68 1.24 20.00 -5.33
C VAL A 68 1.89 21.24 -5.94
N GLU A 69 3.14 21.50 -5.59
CA GLU A 69 3.90 22.65 -6.10
C GLU A 69 4.15 22.55 -7.61
N LEU A 70 4.45 21.35 -8.13
CA LEU A 70 4.52 21.08 -9.56
C LEU A 70 3.19 21.36 -10.25
N GLY A 71 2.07 20.95 -9.65
CA GLY A 71 0.73 21.22 -10.16
C GLY A 71 0.42 22.72 -10.24
N LYS A 72 0.77 23.48 -9.20
CA LYS A 72 0.62 24.95 -9.20
C LYS A 72 1.45 25.61 -10.30
N ARG A 73 2.73 25.23 -10.42
CA ARG A 73 3.60 25.78 -11.49
C ARG A 73 3.14 25.39 -12.90
N ALA A 74 2.52 24.24 -13.05
CA ALA A 74 1.93 23.82 -14.32
C ALA A 74 0.69 24.64 -14.67
N GLU A 75 -0.18 24.91 -13.68
CA GLU A 75 -1.30 25.83 -13.83
C GLU A 75 -0.85 27.25 -14.16
N ASP A 76 0.15 27.77 -13.44
CA ASP A 76 0.76 29.08 -13.74
C ASP A 76 1.33 29.11 -15.16
N ALA A 77 1.97 28.03 -15.62
CA ALA A 77 2.46 27.93 -16.99
C ALA A 77 1.33 27.98 -18.03
N LEU A 78 0.18 27.35 -17.75
CA LEU A 78 -0.99 27.41 -18.64
C LEU A 78 -1.57 28.83 -18.71
N ASN A 79 -1.65 29.50 -17.55
CA ASN A 79 -2.27 30.81 -17.38
C ASN A 79 -1.33 31.99 -17.69
N SER A 80 -0.01 31.76 -17.72
CA SER A 80 0.98 32.75 -18.13
C SER A 80 0.81 33.06 -19.61
N ASP A 81 0.50 34.32 -19.94
CA ASP A 81 0.68 34.83 -21.30
C ASP A 81 2.18 34.71 -21.61
N PRO A 82 2.58 34.16 -22.77
CA PRO A 82 4.00 34.00 -23.05
C PRO A 82 4.69 35.38 -23.00
N ASP A 83 5.64 35.53 -22.07
CA ASP A 83 6.48 36.73 -21.84
C ASP A 83 7.17 37.26 -23.11
N PHE A 84 7.11 36.52 -24.22
CA PHE A 84 7.54 36.97 -25.53
C PHE A 84 6.66 38.11 -26.11
N LEU A 85 5.45 38.33 -25.57
CA LEU A 85 4.45 39.27 -26.12
C LEU A 85 4.51 40.70 -25.55
N THR A 86 5.21 40.95 -24.44
CA THR A 86 5.35 42.33 -23.93
C THR A 86 6.36 43.15 -24.74
N ASN A 87 7.29 42.50 -25.43
CA ASN A 87 8.31 43.19 -26.25
C ASN A 87 8.05 43.15 -27.77
N ALA A 88 7.09 42.36 -28.25
CA ALA A 88 6.75 42.28 -29.68
C ALA A 88 5.58 43.22 -30.04
N LYS A 89 5.71 44.51 -29.73
CA LYS A 89 5.00 45.54 -30.50
C LYS A 89 5.65 45.63 -31.87
N GLU A 90 5.25 44.79 -32.80
CA GLU A 90 5.08 45.16 -34.21
C GLU A 90 4.72 43.94 -35.10
N LYS A 91 3.60 44.12 -35.81
CA LYS A 91 3.20 43.50 -37.08
C LYS A 91 2.56 42.09 -37.10
N LEU A 92 1.25 42.19 -37.40
CA LEU A 92 0.47 41.44 -38.41
C LEU A 92 -0.18 40.10 -38.03
N SER A 93 -1.40 39.94 -38.55
CA SER A 93 -2.40 38.87 -38.34
C SER A 93 -1.88 37.43 -38.49
N THR A 94 -0.72 37.23 -39.10
CA THR A 94 0.03 35.96 -39.14
C THR A 94 0.48 35.51 -37.75
N PHE A 95 0.71 36.42 -36.79
CA PHE A 95 1.11 36.09 -35.41
C PHE A 95 0.00 35.48 -34.54
N LYS A 96 -1.28 35.72 -34.87
CA LYS A 96 -2.39 34.99 -34.21
C LYS A 96 -2.42 33.53 -34.61
N ILE A 97 -2.02 33.22 -35.85
CA ILE A 97 -1.82 31.85 -36.35
C ILE A 97 -0.62 31.22 -35.64
N PHE A 98 0.44 32.00 -35.35
CA PHE A 98 1.53 31.54 -34.48
C PHE A 98 1.11 31.35 -33.02
N LYS A 99 0.20 32.14 -32.45
CA LYS A 99 -0.35 31.92 -31.09
C LYS A 99 -1.11 30.59 -30.99
N SER A 100 -1.74 30.13 -32.08
CA SER A 100 -2.34 28.78 -32.17
C SER A 100 -1.37 27.68 -32.61
N LEU A 101 -0.16 28.03 -33.08
CA LEU A 101 0.92 27.09 -33.45
C LEU A 101 2.06 27.02 -32.39
N SER A 102 2.09 27.91 -31.39
CA SER A 102 3.26 28.11 -30.51
C SER A 102 3.28 27.29 -29.23
N ARG A 103 2.15 26.71 -28.81
CA ARG A 103 2.17 25.64 -27.81
C ARG A 103 2.02 24.33 -28.56
N ASP A 104 3.15 23.67 -28.77
CA ASP A 104 3.17 22.28 -29.18
C ASP A 104 2.17 21.50 -28.30
N PRO A 105 1.23 20.73 -28.88
CA PRO A 105 0.18 20.05 -28.14
C PRO A 105 0.71 19.20 -26.98
N ILE A 106 1.88 18.59 -27.11
CA ILE A 106 2.51 17.78 -26.06
C ILE A 106 2.87 18.65 -24.85
N THR A 107 3.33 19.88 -25.09
CA THR A 107 3.66 20.84 -24.02
C THR A 107 2.40 21.28 -23.26
N THR A 108 1.31 21.57 -23.97
CA THR A 108 0.03 21.94 -23.33
C THR A 108 -0.53 20.77 -22.52
N HIS A 109 -0.62 19.58 -23.11
CA HIS A 109 -1.14 18.40 -22.43
C HIS A 109 -0.29 18.00 -21.22
N PHE A 110 1.03 18.19 -21.28
CA PHE A 110 1.92 18.00 -20.14
C PHE A 110 1.54 18.90 -18.96
N TYR A 111 1.36 20.20 -19.19
CA TYR A 111 0.98 21.13 -18.13
C TYR A 111 -0.45 20.87 -17.63
N GLU A 112 -1.41 20.59 -18.51
CA GLU A 112 -2.79 20.22 -18.11
C GLU A 112 -2.81 18.93 -17.26
N THR A 113 -1.92 17.99 -17.57
CA THR A 113 -1.77 16.74 -16.81
C THR A 113 -1.24 17.01 -15.42
N LEU A 114 -0.16 17.78 -15.29
CA LEU A 114 0.42 18.12 -13.97
C LEU A 114 -0.48 19.06 -13.16
N ALA A 115 -1.18 20.00 -13.78
CA ALA A 115 -2.05 20.96 -13.09
C ALA A 115 -3.14 20.30 -12.24
N GLN A 116 -3.56 19.08 -12.60
CA GLN A 116 -4.51 18.29 -11.79
C GLN A 116 -3.98 18.01 -10.37
N LEU A 117 -2.67 17.97 -10.16
CA LEU A 117 -2.03 17.70 -8.85
C LEU A 117 -2.13 18.88 -7.86
N LYS A 118 -2.54 20.08 -8.30
CA LYS A 118 -2.50 21.30 -7.46
C LYS A 118 -3.33 21.20 -6.17
N ASN A 119 -4.40 20.40 -6.19
CA ASN A 119 -5.31 20.19 -5.07
C ASN A 119 -5.11 18.81 -4.42
N LEU A 120 -4.01 18.10 -4.74
CA LEU A 120 -3.76 16.74 -4.26
C LEU A 120 -3.80 16.65 -2.73
N ALA A 121 -3.36 17.68 -2.01
CA ALA A 121 -3.35 17.69 -0.55
C ALA A 121 -4.76 17.65 0.08
N ASP A 122 -5.75 18.22 -0.61
CA ASP A 122 -7.12 18.42 -0.09
C ASP A 122 -8.02 17.19 -0.28
N LEU A 123 -7.54 16.20 -1.05
CA LEU A 123 -8.26 14.96 -1.35
C LEU A 123 -8.13 13.92 -0.22
N SER A 124 -9.10 13.02 -0.13
CA SER A 124 -8.97 11.82 0.69
C SER A 124 -7.83 10.92 0.17
N ASP A 125 -7.29 10.04 1.01
CA ASP A 125 -6.20 9.14 0.58
C ASP A 125 -6.58 8.25 -0.61
N HIS A 126 -7.86 7.84 -0.68
CA HIS A 126 -8.39 7.08 -1.80
C HIS A 126 -8.36 7.89 -3.10
N GLU A 127 -8.91 9.10 -3.08
CA GLU A 127 -8.91 10.01 -4.23
C GLU A 127 -7.49 10.41 -4.65
N LYS A 128 -6.57 10.59 -3.69
CA LYS A 128 -5.15 10.79 -3.98
C LYS A 128 -4.58 9.63 -4.78
N ASN A 129 -4.84 8.39 -4.39
CA ASN A 129 -4.34 7.20 -5.07
C ASN A 129 -4.89 7.07 -6.49
N ILE A 130 -6.16 7.41 -6.72
CA ILE A 130 -6.76 7.46 -8.06
C ILE A 130 -6.05 8.51 -8.91
N LEU A 131 -5.98 9.75 -8.41
CA LEU A 131 -5.40 10.87 -9.15
C LEU A 131 -3.93 10.64 -9.49
N ILE A 132 -3.13 10.12 -8.54
CA ILE A 132 -1.72 9.77 -8.78
C ILE A 132 -1.58 8.81 -9.97
N ASN A 133 -2.41 7.76 -9.99
CA ASN A 133 -2.39 6.76 -11.05
C ASN A 133 -2.86 7.35 -12.40
N GLU A 134 -3.91 8.16 -12.40
CA GLU A 134 -4.40 8.84 -13.61
C GLU A 134 -3.36 9.77 -14.24
N VAL A 135 -2.72 10.61 -13.41
CA VAL A 135 -1.68 11.53 -13.86
C VAL A 135 -0.48 10.75 -14.40
N GLN A 136 -0.05 9.69 -13.70
CA GLN A 136 1.03 8.82 -14.18
C GLN A 136 0.72 8.25 -15.57
N ASN A 137 -0.48 7.71 -15.77
CA ASN A 137 -0.91 7.13 -17.05
C ASN A 137 -0.97 8.17 -18.17
N LYS A 138 -1.49 9.38 -17.90
CA LYS A 138 -1.51 10.49 -18.86
C LYS A 138 -0.09 10.89 -19.28
N LEU A 139 0.84 11.00 -18.32
CA LEU A 139 2.24 11.31 -18.61
C LEU A 139 2.93 10.21 -19.43
N LEU A 140 2.67 8.93 -19.13
CA LEU A 140 3.20 7.81 -19.91
C LEU A 140 2.68 7.82 -21.36
N ASN A 141 1.41 8.17 -21.57
CA ASN A 141 0.84 8.30 -22.91
C ASN A 141 1.51 9.44 -23.71
N LEU A 142 1.82 10.57 -23.06
CA LEU A 142 2.57 11.66 -23.71
C LEU A 142 3.96 11.21 -24.19
N ILE A 143 4.66 10.37 -23.41
CA ILE A 143 5.95 9.80 -23.83
C ILE A 143 5.77 8.88 -25.04
N LYS A 144 4.73 8.04 -25.06
CA LYS A 144 4.40 7.15 -26.19
C LYS A 144 4.10 7.95 -27.47
N GLU A 145 3.27 8.98 -27.37
CA GLU A 145 2.94 9.88 -28.48
C GLU A 145 4.18 10.54 -29.05
N ARG A 146 5.09 11.03 -28.19
CA ARG A 146 6.34 11.66 -28.64
C ARG A 146 7.23 10.72 -29.44
N ASN A 147 7.40 9.48 -28.97
CA ASN A 147 8.17 8.44 -29.67
C ASN A 147 7.64 8.15 -31.07
N SER A 148 6.33 8.31 -31.31
CA SER A 148 5.72 8.02 -32.61
C SER A 148 6.01 9.06 -33.70
N VAL A 149 6.44 10.27 -33.34
CA VAL A 149 6.46 11.40 -34.28
C VAL A 149 7.82 11.65 -34.95
N LEU A 150 8.96 11.36 -34.32
CA LEU A 150 10.35 11.42 -34.87
C LEU A 150 11.45 11.31 -33.77
N PHE A 151 11.10 10.91 -32.54
CA PHE A 151 12.01 10.86 -31.39
C PHE A 151 12.55 9.44 -31.19
N LYS A 152 13.88 9.29 -31.10
CA LYS A 152 14.50 8.06 -30.59
C LYS A 152 14.65 8.18 -29.07
N PRO A 153 13.85 7.46 -28.27
CA PRO A 153 13.94 7.52 -26.82
C PRO A 153 15.33 7.08 -26.35
N PRO A 154 15.94 7.77 -25.35
CA PRO A 154 17.05 7.21 -24.59
C PRO A 154 16.70 5.82 -24.05
N SER A 155 17.70 4.95 -23.89
CA SER A 155 17.51 3.56 -23.46
C SER A 155 16.63 3.43 -22.21
N LEU A 156 16.85 4.29 -21.22
CA LEU A 156 16.04 4.35 -19.99
C LEU A 156 14.53 4.50 -20.25
N VAL A 157 14.16 5.26 -21.28
CA VAL A 157 12.76 5.55 -21.65
C VAL A 157 12.16 4.40 -22.42
N ALA A 158 12.95 3.83 -23.33
CA ALA A 158 12.55 2.62 -24.04
C ALA A 158 12.31 1.47 -23.04
N ASP A 159 13.19 1.30 -22.05
CA ASP A 159 13.08 0.30 -20.99
C ASP A 159 11.84 0.54 -20.11
N LEU A 160 11.57 1.78 -19.71
CA LEU A 160 10.40 2.15 -18.91
C LEU A 160 9.09 1.86 -19.66
N LEU A 161 8.98 2.30 -20.92
CA LEU A 161 7.78 2.06 -21.73
C LEU A 161 7.59 0.59 -22.08
N HIS A 162 8.68 -0.13 -22.33
CA HIS A 162 8.66 -1.57 -22.55
C HIS A 162 8.15 -2.30 -21.31
N THR A 163 8.70 -1.98 -20.15
CA THR A 163 8.27 -2.53 -18.85
C THR A 163 6.80 -2.27 -18.59
N GLU A 164 6.34 -1.02 -18.76
CA GLU A 164 4.93 -0.66 -18.60
C GLU A 164 4.03 -1.44 -19.55
N ARG A 165 4.42 -1.58 -20.83
CA ARG A 165 3.65 -2.36 -21.80
C ARG A 165 3.55 -3.82 -21.39
N GLN A 166 4.65 -4.43 -20.95
CA GLN A 166 4.66 -5.80 -20.46
C GLN A 166 3.78 -5.96 -19.22
N GLU A 167 3.86 -5.02 -18.27
CA GLU A 167 3.05 -5.04 -17.05
C GLU A 167 1.55 -4.89 -17.35
N GLN A 168 1.15 -4.03 -18.30
CA GLN A 168 -0.23 -3.90 -18.74
C GLN A 168 -0.78 -5.19 -19.36
N LEU A 169 0.03 -5.85 -20.21
CA LEU A 169 -0.32 -7.14 -20.80
C LEU A 169 -0.45 -8.23 -19.73
N LEU A 170 0.48 -8.27 -18.77
CA LEU A 170 0.46 -9.20 -17.66
C LEU A 170 -0.80 -9.03 -16.80
N LYS A 171 -1.12 -7.80 -16.39
CA LYS A 171 -2.32 -7.50 -15.60
C LYS A 171 -3.60 -7.92 -16.33
N SER A 172 -3.65 -7.71 -17.65
CA SER A 172 -4.77 -8.17 -18.49
C SER A 172 -4.88 -9.69 -18.53
N GLN A 173 -3.77 -10.42 -18.74
CA GLN A 173 -3.75 -11.88 -18.77
C GLN A 173 -4.10 -12.51 -17.42
N LEU A 174 -3.66 -11.89 -16.31
CA LEU A 174 -4.00 -12.31 -14.95
C LEU A 174 -5.40 -11.88 -14.51
N GLN A 175 -6.11 -11.06 -15.30
CA GLN A 175 -7.41 -10.46 -14.95
C GLN A 175 -7.37 -9.73 -13.60
N LEU A 176 -6.25 -9.06 -13.31
CA LEU A 176 -6.00 -8.44 -12.01
C LEU A 176 -6.92 -7.23 -11.79
N LYS A 177 -7.73 -7.29 -10.74
CA LYS A 177 -8.49 -6.16 -10.20
C LYS A 177 -7.83 -5.68 -8.91
N VAL A 178 -7.35 -4.44 -8.91
CA VAL A 178 -6.73 -3.82 -7.72
C VAL A 178 -7.82 -3.31 -6.80
N SER A 179 -7.81 -3.76 -5.54
CA SER A 179 -8.69 -3.26 -4.47
C SER A 179 -8.02 -2.15 -3.68
N GLU A 180 -8.83 -1.29 -3.05
CA GLU A 180 -8.37 -0.05 -2.42
C GLU A 180 -7.37 -0.24 -1.27
N ASN A 181 -7.53 -1.31 -0.49
CA ASN A 181 -6.71 -1.61 0.69
C ASN A 181 -5.58 -2.61 0.40
N ARG A 182 -5.31 -2.88 -0.88
CA ARG A 182 -4.24 -3.79 -1.28
C ARG A 182 -3.29 -3.15 -2.28
N THR A 183 -2.05 -3.60 -2.24
CA THR A 183 -0.96 -3.09 -3.06
C THR A 183 -0.32 -4.24 -3.82
N ILE A 184 -0.06 -3.98 -5.10
CA ILE A 184 0.65 -4.94 -5.95
C ILE A 184 2.15 -4.79 -5.71
N ALA A 185 2.81 -5.94 -5.56
CA ALA A 185 4.26 -6.04 -5.53
C ALA A 185 4.72 -7.26 -6.34
N TYR A 186 6.02 -7.36 -6.56
CA TYR A 186 6.64 -8.43 -7.34
C TYR A 186 7.69 -9.18 -6.52
N ILE A 187 7.69 -10.50 -6.64
CA ILE A 187 8.71 -11.37 -6.02
C ILE A 187 9.41 -12.15 -7.11
N PHE A 188 10.73 -12.13 -7.09
CA PHE A 188 11.55 -12.88 -8.03
C PHE A 188 12.11 -14.11 -7.31
N SER A 189 11.88 -15.30 -7.87
CA SER A 189 12.22 -16.56 -7.21
C SER A 189 12.57 -17.65 -8.21
N ASN A 190 13.35 -18.62 -7.75
CA ASN A 190 13.64 -19.84 -8.49
C ASN A 190 12.73 -21.01 -8.09
N GLU A 191 11.86 -20.81 -7.11
CA GLU A 191 10.86 -21.82 -6.74
C GLU A 191 9.73 -21.88 -7.78
N PRO A 192 9.26 -23.08 -8.17
CA PRO A 192 8.28 -23.24 -9.23
C PRO A 192 6.86 -22.87 -8.78
N PRO A 193 5.99 -22.43 -9.70
CA PRO A 193 4.62 -22.01 -9.37
C PRO A 193 3.79 -23.10 -8.71
N SER A 194 4.00 -24.37 -9.10
CA SER A 194 3.31 -25.52 -8.51
C SER A 194 3.50 -25.64 -7.00
N GLN A 195 4.66 -25.19 -6.49
CA GLN A 195 4.96 -25.19 -5.06
C GLN A 195 4.48 -23.88 -4.41
N VAL A 196 4.84 -22.74 -5.00
CA VAL A 196 4.53 -21.41 -4.45
C VAL A 196 3.02 -21.18 -4.36
N PHE A 197 2.23 -21.60 -5.36
CA PHE A 197 0.77 -21.47 -5.35
C PHE A 197 0.09 -22.38 -4.32
N GLN A 198 0.78 -23.36 -3.74
CA GLN A 198 0.19 -24.19 -2.68
C GLN A 198 0.57 -23.66 -1.29
N GLN A 199 1.83 -23.26 -1.10
CA GLN A 199 2.38 -22.98 0.22
C GLN A 199 2.54 -21.49 0.54
N GLY A 200 2.40 -20.60 -0.45
CA GLY A 200 2.76 -19.20 -0.33
C GLY A 200 4.28 -18.96 -0.31
N PHE A 201 4.69 -17.78 0.17
CA PHE A 201 6.09 -17.48 0.52
C PHE A 201 6.22 -17.34 2.03
N LYS A 202 7.31 -17.86 2.60
CA LYS A 202 7.61 -17.74 4.04
C LYS A 202 9.04 -17.25 4.25
N ALA A 203 9.20 -16.27 5.14
CA ALA A 203 10.49 -15.78 5.57
C ALA A 203 11.24 -16.88 6.35
N GLY A 204 12.56 -16.96 6.13
CA GLY A 204 13.38 -18.05 6.65
C GLY A 204 13.70 -17.97 8.15
N GLY A 205 13.46 -16.83 8.81
CA GLY A 205 13.70 -16.69 10.25
C GLY A 205 12.86 -15.62 10.94
N PHE A 206 13.41 -15.11 12.04
CA PHE A 206 12.77 -14.17 12.98
C PHE A 206 13.64 -12.95 13.30
N ASP A 207 14.78 -12.80 12.61
CA ASP A 207 15.67 -11.66 12.82
C ASP A 207 14.95 -10.37 12.43
N ARG A 208 14.93 -9.45 13.40
CA ARG A 208 14.44 -8.09 13.25
C ARG A 208 15.28 -7.33 12.25
N ALA A 209 14.65 -6.38 11.58
CA ALA A 209 15.31 -5.54 10.59
C ALA A 209 14.96 -4.07 10.67
N LEU A 210 13.93 -3.68 11.43
CA LEU A 210 13.45 -2.31 11.48
C LEU A 210 13.92 -1.64 12.78
N PHE A 211 14.98 -0.85 12.67
CA PHE A 211 15.47 0.02 13.74
C PHE A 211 15.09 1.46 13.38
N GLU A 212 14.86 2.33 14.38
CA GLU A 212 14.44 3.71 14.16
C GLU A 212 15.29 4.40 13.07
N GLY A 213 14.69 4.60 11.88
CA GLY A 213 15.32 5.21 10.71
C GLY A 213 16.38 4.39 9.96
N THR A 214 16.64 3.13 10.33
CA THR A 214 17.69 2.29 9.72
C THR A 214 17.25 0.85 9.50
N LEU A 215 17.61 0.27 8.35
CA LEU A 215 17.42 -1.15 8.08
C LEU A 215 18.65 -1.96 8.47
N SER A 216 18.41 -3.13 9.08
CA SER A 216 19.47 -4.12 9.36
C SER A 216 20.16 -4.61 8.09
N THR A 217 21.41 -5.04 8.22
CA THR A 217 22.13 -5.75 7.16
C THR A 217 21.57 -7.16 6.89
N THR A 218 20.73 -7.69 7.77
CA THR A 218 20.10 -9.01 7.62
C THR A 218 18.84 -9.01 6.73
N VAL A 219 18.40 -7.85 6.24
CA VAL A 219 17.24 -7.73 5.34
C VAL A 219 17.38 -8.64 4.12
N GLY A 220 16.34 -9.42 3.82
CA GLY A 220 16.33 -10.35 2.69
C GLY A 220 17.26 -11.56 2.87
N GLY A 221 17.95 -11.68 4.01
CA GLY A 221 18.76 -12.82 4.37
C GLY A 221 17.92 -14.00 4.89
N LYS A 222 18.54 -15.18 4.97
CA LYS A 222 17.87 -16.43 5.38
C LYS A 222 17.31 -16.40 6.80
N SER A 223 17.90 -15.63 7.71
CA SER A 223 17.43 -15.50 9.09
C SER A 223 16.42 -14.37 9.28
N SER A 224 16.20 -13.53 8.26
CA SER A 224 15.29 -12.39 8.31
C SER A 224 13.85 -12.82 8.55
N MET A 225 13.10 -12.01 9.30
CA MET A 225 11.64 -12.12 9.36
C MET A 225 10.92 -11.55 8.14
N TYR A 226 11.64 -10.98 7.17
CA TYR A 226 11.05 -10.28 6.03
C TYR A 226 11.28 -11.00 4.70
N ILE A 227 10.26 -10.97 3.85
CA ILE A 227 10.33 -11.33 2.44
C ILE A 227 10.62 -10.04 1.66
N LEU A 228 11.62 -10.08 0.80
CA LEU A 228 11.95 -8.96 -0.09
C LEU A 228 10.99 -8.95 -1.28
N ALA A 229 10.35 -7.81 -1.50
CA ALA A 229 9.46 -7.57 -2.62
C ALA A 229 9.90 -6.33 -3.40
N HIS A 230 9.46 -6.24 -4.65
CA HIS A 230 9.72 -5.12 -5.53
C HIS A 230 8.44 -4.32 -5.76
N ASN A 231 8.54 -3.00 -5.59
CA ASN A 231 7.41 -2.07 -5.67
C ASN A 231 6.89 -1.91 -7.10
N GLN A 232 7.74 -2.18 -8.08
CA GLN A 232 7.48 -2.07 -9.51
C GLN A 232 8.11 -3.26 -10.22
N LEU A 233 7.56 -3.62 -11.39
CA LEU A 233 8.16 -4.65 -12.21
C LEU A 233 9.51 -4.13 -12.76
N ASP A 234 10.59 -4.86 -12.49
CA ASP A 234 11.89 -4.65 -13.13
C ASP A 234 12.22 -5.90 -13.94
N LEU A 235 12.01 -5.81 -15.25
CA LEU A 235 12.21 -6.94 -16.17
C LEU A 235 13.68 -7.42 -16.17
N LYS A 236 14.65 -6.52 -16.01
CA LYS A 236 16.07 -6.89 -16.05
C LYS A 236 16.50 -7.62 -14.78
N LYS A 237 16.01 -7.17 -13.60
CA LYS A 237 16.24 -7.88 -12.33
C LYS A 237 15.50 -9.22 -12.32
N ALA A 238 14.24 -9.24 -12.74
CA ALA A 238 13.43 -10.45 -12.79
C ALA A 238 14.03 -11.53 -13.70
N GLN A 239 14.72 -11.15 -14.79
CA GLN A 239 15.37 -12.07 -15.72
C GLN A 239 16.48 -12.92 -15.06
N GLN A 240 17.02 -12.48 -13.91
CA GLN A 240 18.02 -13.22 -13.15
C GLN A 240 17.43 -14.44 -12.41
N TYR A 241 16.10 -14.59 -12.42
CA TYR A 241 15.36 -15.63 -11.73
C TYR A 241 14.54 -16.46 -12.73
N GLN A 242 14.23 -17.70 -12.36
CA GLN A 242 13.43 -18.58 -13.22
C GLN A 242 11.97 -18.13 -13.31
N TYR A 243 11.44 -17.51 -12.26
CA TYR A 243 10.06 -17.08 -12.15
C TYR A 243 9.96 -15.70 -11.49
N ALA A 244 8.95 -14.95 -11.90
CA ALA A 244 8.49 -13.76 -11.21
C ALA A 244 7.02 -13.91 -10.84
N TYR A 245 6.67 -13.45 -9.65
CA TYR A 245 5.34 -13.59 -9.06
C TYR A 245 4.73 -12.22 -8.86
N VAL A 246 3.44 -12.12 -9.17
CA VAL A 246 2.62 -10.95 -8.86
C VAL A 246 1.87 -11.24 -7.57
N VAL A 247 2.04 -10.39 -6.57
CA VAL A 247 1.35 -10.52 -5.28
C VAL A 247 0.46 -9.31 -5.05
N ASP A 248 -0.72 -9.54 -4.50
CA ASP A 248 -1.72 -8.54 -4.11
C ASP A 248 -1.84 -8.59 -2.59
N VAL A 249 -1.11 -7.73 -1.88
CA VAL A 249 -0.92 -7.81 -0.42
C VAL A 249 -1.65 -6.67 0.28
N PHE A 250 -2.18 -6.91 1.47
CA PHE A 250 -2.76 -5.84 2.31
C PHE A 250 -1.76 -4.69 2.50
N SER A 251 -2.13 -3.48 2.06
CA SER A 251 -1.17 -2.35 1.95
C SER A 251 -0.40 -2.04 3.24
N PRO A 252 -0.99 -2.09 4.45
CA PRO A 252 -0.25 -1.90 5.70
C PRO A 252 0.84 -2.94 6.00
N ALA A 253 0.82 -4.10 5.33
CA ALA A 253 1.87 -5.11 5.44
C ALA A 253 3.06 -4.86 4.51
N ILE A 254 2.95 -3.93 3.56
CA ILE A 254 4.05 -3.51 2.70
C ILE A 254 4.83 -2.40 3.39
N ILE A 255 6.08 -2.69 3.76
CA ILE A 255 6.99 -1.72 4.37
C ILE A 255 7.95 -1.24 3.30
N ASN A 256 7.71 -0.03 2.79
CA ASN A 256 8.55 0.55 1.74
C ASN A 256 9.92 0.95 2.32
N MET A 257 10.99 0.44 1.72
CA MET A 257 12.35 0.66 2.21
C MET A 257 12.87 2.07 1.91
N ASN A 258 12.14 2.88 1.14
CA ASN A 258 12.45 4.30 0.96
C ASN A 258 12.29 5.12 2.25
N ASN A 259 11.52 4.64 3.22
CA ASN A 259 11.25 5.33 4.48
C ASN A 259 12.40 5.25 5.50
N PHE A 260 13.53 4.62 5.14
CA PHE A 260 14.68 4.43 6.02
C PHE A 260 15.86 5.30 5.52
N PRO A 261 16.01 6.54 6.04
CA PRO A 261 16.86 7.57 5.46
C PRO A 261 18.36 7.20 5.42
N ASN A 262 18.80 6.30 6.30
CA ASN A 262 20.22 5.92 6.38
C ASN A 262 20.64 4.93 5.29
N ASN A 263 19.70 4.20 4.69
CA ASN A 263 19.97 3.20 3.65
C ASN A 263 18.73 2.93 2.77
N PRO A 264 18.22 3.95 2.05
CA PRO A 264 16.99 3.83 1.29
C PRO A 264 17.16 2.95 0.05
N THR A 265 16.19 2.08 -0.20
CA THR A 265 16.07 1.29 -1.45
C THR A 265 14.67 1.47 -2.04
N PRO A 266 14.44 2.54 -2.83
CA PRO A 266 13.09 2.98 -3.17
C PRO A 266 12.29 2.03 -4.07
N GLU A 267 12.97 1.11 -4.75
CA GLU A 267 12.33 0.11 -5.61
C GLU A 267 11.92 -1.16 -4.84
N GLN A 268 12.25 -1.25 -3.56
CA GLN A 268 12.06 -2.42 -2.73
C GLN A 268 11.12 -2.16 -1.55
N SER A 269 10.47 -3.23 -1.12
CA SER A 269 9.67 -3.27 0.09
C SER A 269 9.88 -4.59 0.82
N LEU A 270 9.46 -4.58 2.08
CA LEU A 270 9.47 -5.75 2.94
C LEU A 270 8.05 -6.17 3.22
N VAL A 271 7.79 -7.47 3.12
CA VAL A 271 6.57 -8.10 3.63
C VAL A 271 6.94 -8.97 4.82
N PRO A 272 6.33 -8.76 6.00
CA PRO A 272 6.70 -9.51 7.18
C PRO A 272 6.18 -10.95 7.12
N ARG A 273 7.07 -11.89 7.43
CA ARG A 273 6.87 -13.32 7.70
C ARG A 273 6.32 -14.18 6.57
N ALA A 274 5.18 -13.85 6.00
CA ALA A 274 4.52 -14.70 5.02
C ALA A 274 3.69 -13.92 4.02
N ILE A 275 3.57 -14.47 2.82
CA ILE A 275 2.58 -14.11 1.81
C ILE A 275 1.81 -15.38 1.51
N GLU A 276 0.52 -15.36 1.83
CA GLU A 276 -0.33 -16.55 1.71
C GLU A 276 -0.64 -16.83 0.24
N SER A 277 -0.95 -18.08 -0.10
CA SER A 277 -1.29 -18.43 -1.48
C SER A 277 -2.45 -17.59 -2.03
N GLY A 278 -3.45 -17.27 -1.19
CA GLY A 278 -4.57 -16.39 -1.54
C GLY A 278 -4.17 -14.96 -1.91
N GLU A 279 -2.96 -14.53 -1.58
CA GLU A 279 -2.38 -13.21 -1.91
C GLU A 279 -1.51 -13.25 -3.19
N ILE A 280 -1.21 -14.44 -3.74
CA ILE A 280 -0.42 -14.61 -4.95
C ILE A 280 -1.36 -14.66 -6.16
N VAL A 281 -1.29 -13.66 -7.04
CA VAL A 281 -2.16 -13.53 -8.22
C VAL A 281 -1.77 -14.54 -9.30
N GLY A 282 -0.46 -14.70 -9.52
CA GLY A 282 0.07 -15.57 -10.56
C GLY A 282 1.58 -15.40 -10.74
N SER A 283 2.11 -16.10 -11.74
CA SER A 283 3.53 -16.15 -12.06
C SER A 283 3.76 -15.97 -13.54
N PHE A 284 4.96 -15.57 -13.91
CA PHE A 284 5.41 -15.51 -15.30
C PHE A 284 6.92 -15.74 -15.39
N GLN A 285 7.39 -15.96 -16.61
CA GLN A 285 8.81 -16.10 -16.93
C GLN A 285 9.22 -15.03 -17.94
N LEU A 286 10.53 -14.85 -18.11
CA LEU A 286 11.08 -13.88 -19.05
C LEU A 286 11.91 -14.54 -20.15
N THR A 287 11.97 -13.91 -21.32
CA THR A 287 12.94 -14.28 -22.37
C THR A 287 14.36 -13.88 -21.96
N ALA A 288 15.37 -14.57 -22.47
CA ALA A 288 16.79 -14.31 -22.19
C ALA A 288 17.40 -13.28 -23.17
N GLU A 289 16.64 -12.24 -23.50
CA GLU A 289 17.00 -11.21 -24.48
C GLU A 289 17.43 -9.90 -23.78
N GLU A 290 18.10 -9.00 -24.52
CA GLU A 290 18.50 -7.68 -24.00
C GLU A 290 17.29 -6.83 -23.56
N GLN A 291 16.16 -6.98 -24.25
CA GLN A 291 14.85 -6.48 -23.83
C GLN A 291 13.95 -7.67 -23.47
N PRO A 292 13.84 -8.03 -22.18
CA PRO A 292 13.12 -9.23 -21.76
C PRO A 292 11.61 -9.11 -22.02
N HIS A 293 10.98 -10.17 -22.54
CA HIS A 293 9.54 -10.25 -22.75
C HIS A 293 8.90 -11.22 -21.76
N ILE A 294 7.68 -10.90 -21.31
CA ILE A 294 6.88 -11.79 -20.46
C ILE A 294 6.37 -12.97 -21.30
N LYS A 295 6.57 -14.18 -20.79
CA LYS A 295 6.04 -15.43 -21.34
C LYS A 295 5.54 -16.35 -20.24
N ASN A 296 4.80 -17.39 -20.62
CA ASN A 296 4.32 -18.44 -19.72
C ASN A 296 3.61 -17.88 -18.49
N VAL A 297 2.67 -16.97 -18.70
CA VAL A 297 1.85 -16.41 -17.63
C VAL A 297 0.92 -17.51 -17.12
N VAL A 298 0.99 -17.78 -15.82
CA VAL A 298 0.15 -18.76 -15.12
C VAL A 298 -0.58 -18.05 -14.00
N ARG A 299 -1.91 -18.13 -14.01
CA ARG A 299 -2.76 -17.60 -12.94
C ARG A 299 -2.78 -18.58 -11.77
N ASN A 300 -2.76 -18.05 -10.55
CA ASN A 300 -2.97 -18.86 -9.36
C ASN A 300 -4.47 -19.09 -9.15
N ASN A 301 -4.89 -20.35 -9.04
CA ASN A 301 -6.28 -20.72 -8.79
C ASN A 301 -6.68 -20.58 -7.32
N GLU A 302 -5.71 -20.44 -6.41
CA GLU A 302 -5.97 -20.19 -4.99
C GLU A 302 -6.14 -18.69 -4.67
N TYR A 303 -5.81 -17.80 -5.62
CA TYR A 303 -5.94 -16.35 -5.44
C TYR A 303 -7.39 -15.93 -5.15
N LYS A 304 -7.60 -15.22 -4.02
CA LYS A 304 -8.92 -14.79 -3.53
C LYS A 304 -9.96 -15.91 -3.35
N LYS A 305 -9.50 -17.15 -3.28
CA LYS A 305 -10.37 -18.28 -2.93
C LYS A 305 -10.73 -18.18 -1.46
N THR A 306 -11.96 -18.59 -1.13
CA THR A 306 -12.44 -18.60 0.24
C THR A 306 -11.53 -19.49 1.09
N VAL A 307 -11.10 -18.96 2.24
CA VAL A 307 -10.15 -19.64 3.14
C VAL A 307 -10.93 -20.38 4.21
N ASN A 308 -10.56 -21.62 4.50
CA ASN A 308 -11.11 -22.32 5.65
C ASN A 308 -10.48 -21.73 6.93
N PRO A 309 -11.26 -21.42 7.98
CA PRO A 309 -10.75 -20.78 9.20
C PRO A 309 -9.67 -21.60 9.92
N GLY A 310 -9.55 -22.89 9.60
CA GLY A 310 -8.61 -23.80 10.22
C GLY A 310 -9.07 -24.19 11.63
N LYS A 311 -8.17 -24.70 12.46
CA LYS A 311 -8.50 -25.11 13.84
C LYS A 311 -8.37 -23.99 14.88
N GLN A 312 -7.70 -22.89 14.53
CA GLN A 312 -7.35 -21.83 15.48
C GLN A 312 -7.76 -20.48 14.92
N LEU A 313 -8.65 -19.80 15.63
CA LEU A 313 -9.02 -18.41 15.41
C LEU A 313 -8.17 -17.50 16.29
N LEU A 314 -8.10 -16.23 15.93
CA LEU A 314 -7.53 -15.19 16.77
C LEU A 314 -8.63 -14.22 17.22
N PHE A 315 -8.51 -13.79 18.47
CA PHE A 315 -9.40 -12.86 19.13
C PHE A 315 -8.63 -11.60 19.53
N ARG A 316 -9.27 -10.45 19.38
CA ARG A 316 -8.71 -9.17 19.80
C ARG A 316 -9.78 -8.28 20.41
N ALA A 317 -9.55 -7.83 21.63
CA ALA A 317 -10.31 -6.72 22.20
C ALA A 317 -9.81 -5.38 21.62
N ASP A 318 -10.74 -4.51 21.25
CA ASP A 318 -10.45 -3.17 20.73
C ASP A 318 -11.56 -2.19 21.17
N SER A 319 -11.24 -0.91 21.37
CA SER A 319 -12.26 0.11 21.72
C SER A 319 -13.12 0.49 20.52
N ARG A 320 -12.58 0.32 19.31
CA ARG A 320 -13.20 0.81 18.09
C ARG A 320 -14.34 -0.11 17.67
N HIS A 321 -15.51 0.48 17.39
CA HIS A 321 -16.60 -0.24 16.76
C HIS A 321 -16.27 -0.55 15.29
N HIS A 322 -16.72 -1.69 14.76
CA HIS A 322 -16.37 -2.10 13.39
C HIS A 322 -16.77 -1.05 12.34
N SER A 323 -17.89 -0.35 12.54
CA SER A 323 -18.39 0.65 11.58
C SER A 323 -17.55 1.93 11.51
N GLY A 324 -16.56 2.11 12.39
CA GLY A 324 -15.78 3.34 12.47
C GLY A 324 -16.54 4.57 12.98
N ASP A 325 -17.76 4.39 13.50
CA ASP A 325 -18.60 5.47 14.05
C ASP A 325 -18.12 5.79 15.48
N PRO A 326 -17.53 6.98 15.73
CA PRO A 326 -16.97 7.32 17.04
C PRO A 326 -18.02 7.39 18.16
N SER A 327 -19.30 7.57 17.81
CA SER A 327 -20.38 7.57 18.81
C SER A 327 -20.66 6.18 19.37
N LYS A 328 -20.23 5.14 18.66
CA LYS A 328 -20.34 3.73 19.07
C LYS A 328 -19.06 3.22 19.71
N ASP A 329 -17.95 3.96 19.66
CA ASP A 329 -16.72 3.51 20.29
C ASP A 329 -16.96 3.25 21.78
N ALA A 330 -16.46 2.11 22.25
CA ALA A 330 -16.55 1.78 23.66
C ALA A 330 -15.74 2.80 24.44
N ALA A 331 -16.33 3.32 25.53
CA ALA A 331 -15.63 4.12 26.52
C ALA A 331 -14.68 3.25 27.35
N LEU A 332 -13.78 2.50 26.68
CA LEU A 332 -12.49 2.23 27.29
C LEU A 332 -11.92 3.62 27.57
N HIS A 333 -11.72 3.98 28.84
CA HIS A 333 -10.90 5.14 29.19
C HIS A 333 -9.75 5.15 28.19
N VAL A 334 -9.76 6.16 27.31
CA VAL A 334 -8.90 6.25 26.13
C VAL A 334 -7.56 5.67 26.53
N PHE A 335 -7.05 4.67 25.79
CA PHE A 335 -5.65 4.26 25.87
C PHE A 335 -4.79 5.53 25.83
N GLN A 336 -4.55 6.13 27.00
CA GLN A 336 -3.70 7.25 27.28
C GLN A 336 -2.36 6.66 27.70
N GLU A 337 -1.88 5.69 26.94
CA GLU A 337 -0.58 5.07 27.17
C GLU A 337 0.44 5.80 26.32
N GLY A 338 1.14 6.75 26.95
CA GLY A 338 2.26 7.48 26.37
C GLY A 338 2.31 8.95 26.82
N PRO A 339 3.47 9.49 27.24
CA PRO A 339 3.59 10.83 27.83
C PRO A 339 3.52 12.00 26.82
N ILE A 340 3.06 11.80 25.57
CA ILE A 340 3.16 12.82 24.51
C ILE A 340 1.76 13.19 24.00
N GLN A 341 1.12 14.14 24.68
CA GLN A 341 -0.18 14.72 24.32
C GLN A 341 -0.21 15.44 22.95
N SER A 342 0.96 15.83 22.41
CA SER A 342 1.04 16.68 21.20
C SER A 342 0.93 15.93 19.87
N GLU A 343 1.20 14.62 19.81
CA GLU A 343 1.03 13.82 18.59
C GLU A 343 -0.34 13.12 18.52
N GLN A 344 -0.95 12.84 19.68
CA GLN A 344 -2.25 12.17 19.80
C GLN A 344 -3.41 12.99 19.19
N SER A 345 -3.32 14.32 19.21
CA SER A 345 -4.36 15.22 18.68
C SER A 345 -4.40 15.28 17.15
N LYS A 346 -3.31 14.89 16.46
CA LYS A 346 -3.28 14.76 14.99
C LYS A 346 -3.77 13.40 14.51
N VAL A 347 -3.45 12.32 15.22
CA VAL A 347 -3.87 10.95 14.87
C VAL A 347 -5.37 10.72 15.15
N SER A 348 -5.91 11.37 16.18
CA SER A 348 -7.31 11.22 16.60
C SER A 348 -8.33 11.97 15.74
N ALA A 349 -7.92 12.97 14.94
CA ALA A 349 -8.82 13.69 14.05
C ALA A 349 -8.99 12.99 12.67
N GLN A 350 -7.97 12.25 12.20
CA GLN A 350 -7.95 11.65 10.86
C GLN A 350 -8.54 10.23 10.79
N LYS A 351 -8.59 9.48 11.90
CA LYS A 351 -9.01 8.06 11.94
C LYS A 351 -10.50 7.81 12.21
N LYS A 352 -11.30 8.87 12.37
CA LYS A 352 -12.64 8.81 13.00
C LYS A 352 -13.81 8.29 12.16
N ASN A 353 -13.59 7.65 11.00
CA ASN A 353 -14.68 7.14 10.15
C ASN A 353 -14.28 5.90 9.32
N GLU A 354 -13.21 5.18 9.68
CA GLU A 354 -12.78 4.00 8.91
C GLU A 354 -13.56 2.75 9.37
N ASP A 355 -14.39 2.20 8.48
CA ASP A 355 -15.00 0.87 8.66
C ASP A 355 -13.89 -0.19 8.71
N LEU A 356 -13.72 -0.85 9.85
CA LEU A 356 -12.69 -1.86 10.10
C LEU A 356 -12.98 -3.19 9.37
N PHE A 357 -14.24 -3.54 9.14
CA PHE A 357 -14.60 -4.71 8.33
C PHE A 357 -14.18 -4.54 6.87
N HIS A 358 -14.13 -3.30 6.39
CA HIS A 358 -13.65 -2.99 5.04
C HIS A 358 -12.13 -2.73 5.00
N SER A 359 -11.64 -1.87 5.89
CA SER A 359 -10.27 -1.34 5.86
C SER A 359 -9.23 -2.19 6.61
N GLY A 360 -9.68 -3.09 7.49
CA GLY A 360 -8.82 -3.91 8.34
C GLY A 360 -8.18 -3.15 9.51
N MET A 361 -7.43 -3.89 10.32
CA MET A 361 -6.69 -3.37 11.46
C MET A 361 -5.26 -3.03 11.06
N LYS A 362 -4.92 -1.75 11.10
CA LYS A 362 -3.61 -1.23 10.73
C LYS A 362 -2.72 -1.07 11.98
N PRO A 363 -1.42 -1.42 11.90
CA PRO A 363 -0.48 -1.16 12.99
C PRO A 363 -0.30 0.35 13.22
N TRP A 364 0.29 0.73 14.36
CA TRP A 364 0.51 2.14 14.68
C TRP A 364 1.60 2.77 13.82
N VAL A 365 2.68 2.03 13.55
CA VAL A 365 3.79 2.46 12.72
C VAL A 365 4.27 1.32 11.82
N ASN A 366 5.09 1.64 10.82
CA ASN A 366 5.65 0.68 9.85
C ASN A 366 7.21 0.64 9.85
N HIS A 367 7.86 1.18 10.88
CA HIS A 367 9.32 1.37 10.91
C HIS A 367 10.01 0.82 12.18
N SER A 368 9.29 0.10 13.04
CA SER A 368 9.83 -0.50 14.26
C SER A 368 9.22 -1.89 14.49
N ASP A 369 10.08 -2.88 14.72
CA ASP A 369 9.71 -4.29 14.96
C ASP A 369 10.20 -4.82 16.32
N SER A 370 10.37 -3.92 17.29
CA SER A 370 10.88 -4.28 18.62
C SER A 370 9.85 -5.03 19.47
N TYR A 371 10.04 -6.34 19.63
CA TYR A 371 9.20 -7.18 20.49
C TYR A 371 9.15 -6.69 21.94
N LYS A 372 10.30 -6.32 22.53
CA LYS A 372 10.37 -5.83 23.92
C LYS A 372 9.61 -4.52 24.12
N GLU A 373 9.78 -3.58 23.20
CA GLU A 373 9.10 -2.29 23.30
C GLU A 373 7.59 -2.45 23.10
N TYR A 374 7.16 -3.41 22.29
CA TYR A 374 5.74 -3.69 22.06
C TYR A 374 5.09 -4.46 23.21
N ILE A 375 5.68 -5.59 23.60
CA ILE A 375 5.10 -6.53 24.59
C ILE A 375 5.16 -5.93 25.99
N ASP A 376 6.33 -5.46 26.44
CA ASP A 376 6.51 -5.02 27.84
C ASP A 376 6.21 -3.52 28.03
N HIS A 377 6.36 -2.70 26.98
CA HIS A 377 6.28 -1.23 27.10
C HIS A 377 5.16 -0.61 26.26
N ARG A 378 4.36 -1.42 25.57
CA ARG A 378 3.21 -1.00 24.74
C ARG A 378 3.53 0.14 23.77
N LYS A 379 4.76 0.20 23.24
CA LYS A 379 5.16 1.25 22.28
C LYS A 379 4.70 0.93 20.86
N PRO A 380 4.50 1.94 20.00
CA PRO A 380 4.20 1.74 18.58
C PRO A 380 5.23 0.89 17.83
N THR A 381 4.72 -0.17 17.20
CA THR A 381 5.45 -1.05 16.28
C THR A 381 4.55 -1.49 15.11
N ILE A 382 5.08 -2.37 14.26
CA ILE A 382 4.37 -3.00 13.14
C ILE A 382 3.36 -4.08 13.56
N PHE A 383 3.29 -4.43 14.85
CA PHE A 383 2.48 -5.55 15.33
C PHE A 383 1.06 -5.14 15.74
N ILE A 384 0.13 -6.06 15.55
CA ILE A 384 -1.19 -6.08 16.19
C ILE A 384 -1.23 -7.29 17.13
N SER A 385 -1.47 -7.07 18.42
CA SER A 385 -1.71 -8.13 19.39
C SER A 385 -3.06 -8.79 19.17
N ALA A 386 -3.07 -10.11 19.23
CA ALA A 386 -4.27 -10.94 19.32
C ALA A 386 -3.97 -12.14 20.23
N THR A 387 -4.97 -12.95 20.53
CA THR A 387 -4.81 -14.18 21.33
C THR A 387 -5.67 -15.28 20.71
N ASP A 388 -5.30 -16.55 20.90
CA ASP A 388 -6.15 -17.69 20.51
C ASP A 388 -7.14 -18.11 21.61
N ASP A 389 -7.23 -17.33 22.70
CA ASP A 389 -8.11 -17.57 23.85
C ASP A 389 -9.10 -16.40 24.02
N LEU A 390 -10.38 -16.67 23.77
CA LEU A 390 -11.46 -15.68 23.84
C LEU A 390 -11.59 -15.07 25.25
N GLU A 391 -11.38 -15.86 26.31
CA GLU A 391 -11.45 -15.40 27.70
C GLU A 391 -10.27 -14.50 28.05
N ARG A 392 -9.10 -14.71 27.42
CA ARG A 392 -7.98 -13.78 27.55
C ARG A 392 -8.22 -12.50 26.79
N ALA A 393 -8.85 -12.53 25.63
CA ALA A 393 -9.22 -11.31 24.92
C ALA A 393 -10.08 -10.40 25.80
N LEU A 394 -10.97 -10.98 26.61
CA LEU A 394 -11.73 -10.22 27.60
C LEU A 394 -10.85 -9.55 28.66
N LYS A 395 -9.70 -10.09 29.04
CA LYS A 395 -8.85 -9.50 30.09
C LYS A 395 -8.15 -8.21 29.65
N PHE A 396 -8.16 -7.88 28.37
CA PHE A 396 -7.44 -6.71 27.85
C PHE A 396 -8.37 -5.55 27.47
N PRO A 397 -8.07 -4.31 27.91
CA PRO A 397 -7.04 -3.97 28.91
C PRO A 397 -7.45 -4.41 30.34
N GLU A 398 -6.46 -4.75 31.18
CA GLU A 398 -6.63 -5.26 32.56
C GLU A 398 -7.33 -4.24 33.50
N GLU A 399 -7.47 -3.00 33.05
CA GLU A 399 -7.88 -1.83 33.83
C GLU A 399 -9.39 -1.50 33.72
N VAL A 400 -10.15 -2.32 33.00
CA VAL A 400 -11.54 -2.01 32.64
C VAL A 400 -12.50 -2.61 33.65
N ALA A 401 -13.35 -1.78 34.27
CA ALA A 401 -14.37 -2.24 35.19
C ALA A 401 -15.36 -3.22 34.53
N ALA A 402 -15.88 -4.20 35.28
CA ALA A 402 -16.74 -5.28 34.78
C ALA A 402 -18.08 -4.84 34.12
N LYS A 403 -18.40 -3.54 34.13
CA LYS A 403 -19.64 -2.97 33.57
C LYS A 403 -19.46 -2.26 32.22
N GLU A 404 -18.24 -2.18 31.69
CA GLU A 404 -17.99 -1.45 30.45
C GLU A 404 -18.17 -2.32 29.21
N LYS A 405 -18.74 -1.73 28.16
CA LYS A 405 -18.91 -2.33 26.84
C LYS A 405 -17.54 -2.62 26.21
N ARG A 406 -17.36 -3.80 25.60
CA ARG A 406 -16.13 -4.21 24.91
C ARG A 406 -16.45 -4.78 23.55
N TYR A 407 -15.58 -4.54 22.57
CA TYR A 407 -15.64 -5.18 21.26
C TYR A 407 -14.56 -6.23 21.14
N ILE A 408 -14.95 -7.45 20.77
CA ILE A 408 -14.03 -8.56 20.57
C ILE A 408 -14.14 -9.03 19.13
N TYR A 409 -13.09 -8.81 18.37
CA TYR A 409 -13.01 -9.23 16.98
C TYR A 409 -12.63 -10.70 16.91
N VAL A 410 -13.36 -11.45 16.09
CA VAL A 410 -13.05 -12.83 15.72
C VAL A 410 -12.40 -12.81 14.34
N MET A 411 -11.21 -13.38 14.25
CA MET A 411 -10.36 -13.27 13.06
C MET A 411 -9.78 -14.62 12.70
N TYR A 412 -9.57 -14.83 11.40
CA TYR A 412 -8.68 -15.88 10.93
C TYR A 412 -7.25 -15.65 11.44
N LYS A 413 -6.53 -16.73 11.73
CA LYS A 413 -5.10 -16.68 12.09
C LYS A 413 -4.25 -16.62 10.82
N PRO A 414 -3.73 -15.45 10.40
CA PRO A 414 -2.93 -15.38 9.18
C PRO A 414 -1.59 -16.10 9.36
N GLU A 415 -1.03 -16.65 8.27
CA GLU A 415 0.28 -17.33 8.31
C GLU A 415 1.43 -16.44 8.81
N ARG A 416 1.27 -15.12 8.69
CA ARG A 416 2.23 -14.13 9.19
C ARG A 416 2.24 -13.99 10.72
N ALA A 417 1.25 -14.53 11.43
CA ALA A 417 1.15 -14.43 12.88
C ALA A 417 2.28 -15.18 13.60
N ILE A 418 2.81 -14.56 14.66
CA ILE A 418 3.94 -15.07 15.45
C ILE A 418 3.47 -15.22 16.88
N GLN A 419 3.63 -16.40 17.49
CA GLN A 419 3.38 -16.54 18.92
C GLN A 419 4.47 -15.75 19.68
N SER A 420 4.09 -14.80 20.55
CA SER A 420 5.02 -13.88 21.22
C SER A 420 6.11 -14.63 21.99
N LEU A 421 5.75 -15.73 22.66
CA LEU A 421 6.68 -16.61 23.39
C LEU A 421 7.79 -17.19 22.50
N SER A 422 7.55 -17.38 21.20
CA SER A 422 8.57 -17.91 20.28
C SER A 422 9.71 -16.93 20.02
N VAL A 423 9.46 -15.63 20.15
CA VAL A 423 10.40 -14.54 19.84
C VAL A 423 10.85 -13.75 21.07
N TYR A 424 10.11 -13.83 22.19
CA TYR A 424 10.48 -13.17 23.44
C TYR A 424 10.21 -14.05 24.68
N LYS A 425 11.02 -15.09 24.85
CA LYS A 425 10.85 -16.14 25.86
C LYS A 425 10.92 -15.68 27.32
N GLU A 426 11.56 -14.55 27.58
CA GLU A 426 11.82 -14.05 28.94
C GLU A 426 10.71 -13.10 29.45
N SER A 427 9.78 -12.67 28.60
CA SER A 427 8.70 -11.77 29.01
C SER A 427 7.61 -12.52 29.76
N GLN A 428 7.21 -11.96 30.91
CA GLN A 428 6.09 -12.48 31.69
C GLN A 428 4.78 -12.35 30.91
N HIS A 429 4.54 -11.23 30.21
CA HIS A 429 3.37 -11.04 29.36
C HIS A 429 3.31 -12.09 28.24
N ALA A 430 4.43 -12.36 27.57
CA ALA A 430 4.50 -13.39 26.53
C ALA A 430 4.19 -14.81 27.08
N LEU A 431 4.54 -15.08 28.34
CA LEU A 431 4.26 -16.36 29.01
C LEU A 431 2.79 -16.50 29.42
N THR A 432 2.16 -15.41 29.88
CA THR A 432 0.82 -15.48 30.50
C THR A 432 -0.32 -15.23 29.53
N ASP A 433 -0.09 -14.58 28.39
CA ASP A 433 -1.18 -13.99 27.60
C ASP A 433 -1.60 -14.83 26.38
N SER A 434 -0.83 -15.88 26.03
CA SER A 434 -1.01 -16.64 24.76
C SER A 434 -1.12 -15.67 23.57
N GLU A 435 -0.25 -14.66 23.59
CA GLU A 435 -0.31 -13.56 22.64
C GLU A 435 0.27 -14.00 21.28
N TYR A 436 -0.42 -13.60 20.22
CA TYR A 436 0.07 -13.61 18.87
C TYR A 436 0.30 -12.18 18.40
N LEU A 437 1.47 -11.97 17.82
CA LEU A 437 1.82 -10.75 17.12
C LEU A 437 1.51 -10.94 15.64
N VAL A 438 0.65 -10.09 15.09
CA VAL A 438 0.35 -10.05 13.65
C VAL A 438 1.08 -8.85 13.03
N PRO A 439 2.26 -9.04 12.42
CA PRO A 439 2.98 -7.95 11.77
C PRO A 439 2.27 -7.49 10.49
N GLY A 440 2.26 -6.18 10.25
CA GLY A 440 1.65 -5.60 9.05
C GLY A 440 0.12 -5.49 9.10
N GLY A 441 -0.48 -5.80 10.26
CA GLY A 441 -1.92 -5.67 10.47
C GLY A 441 -2.77 -6.86 10.01
N VAL A 442 -4.08 -6.73 10.20
CA VAL A 442 -5.09 -7.74 9.85
C VAL A 442 -5.98 -7.18 8.74
N PRO A 443 -6.05 -7.82 7.55
CA PRO A 443 -6.96 -7.40 6.49
C PRO A 443 -8.43 -7.46 6.93
N GLY A 444 -9.28 -6.55 6.46
CA GLY A 444 -10.72 -6.55 6.77
C GLY A 444 -11.40 -7.86 6.37
N GLU A 445 -11.00 -8.42 5.22
CA GLU A 445 -11.46 -9.72 4.72
C GLU A 445 -11.05 -10.94 5.58
N HIS A 446 -10.12 -10.78 6.53
CA HIS A 446 -9.74 -11.82 7.50
C HIS A 446 -10.50 -11.68 8.83
N ILE A 447 -11.26 -10.60 9.01
CA ILE A 447 -12.15 -10.42 10.17
C ILE A 447 -13.45 -11.15 9.85
N ILE A 448 -13.84 -12.08 10.70
CA ILE A 448 -15.06 -12.89 10.56
C ILE A 448 -16.26 -12.11 11.13
N GLY A 449 -16.05 -11.46 12.27
CA GLY A 449 -17.06 -10.62 12.89
C GLY A 449 -16.57 -10.03 14.20
N MET A 450 -17.50 -9.42 14.92
CA MET A 450 -17.22 -8.72 16.16
C MET A 450 -18.32 -9.01 17.18
N TYR A 451 -17.93 -9.47 18.37
CA TYR A 451 -18.83 -9.52 19.50
C TYR A 451 -18.94 -8.16 20.18
N THR A 452 -20.14 -7.84 20.65
CA THR A 452 -20.32 -6.88 21.74
C THR A 452 -20.43 -7.64 23.06
N TYR A 453 -19.57 -7.30 24.02
CA TYR A 453 -19.60 -7.82 25.39
C TYR A 453 -19.94 -6.69 26.36
N GLU A 454 -20.96 -6.88 27.19
CA GLU A 454 -21.43 -5.86 28.13
C GLU A 454 -22.05 -6.53 29.36
N ASN A 455 -21.81 -5.98 30.55
CA ASN A 455 -22.37 -6.49 31.82
C ASN A 455 -22.11 -7.99 32.07
N GLY A 456 -20.93 -8.48 31.67
CA GLY A 456 -20.56 -9.88 31.88
C GLY A 456 -21.12 -10.86 30.83
N LYS A 457 -21.72 -10.37 29.74
CA LYS A 457 -22.39 -11.21 28.73
C LYS A 457 -22.07 -10.76 27.30
N TYR A 458 -22.09 -11.72 26.37
CA TYR A 458 -22.08 -11.46 24.92
C TYR A 458 -23.48 -11.06 24.47
N THR A 459 -23.67 -9.81 24.06
CA THR A 459 -24.98 -9.23 23.75
C THR A 459 -25.32 -9.23 22.26
N SER A 460 -24.31 -9.14 21.38
CA SER A 460 -24.48 -9.24 19.92
C SER A 460 -23.25 -9.84 19.26
N PHE A 461 -23.45 -10.31 18.02
CA PHE A 461 -22.38 -10.64 17.08
C PHE A 461 -22.68 -9.99 15.73
N ASP A 462 -21.83 -9.06 15.33
CA ASP A 462 -21.89 -8.37 14.05
C ASP A 462 -21.02 -9.13 13.04
N TYR A 463 -21.67 -9.81 12.08
CA TYR A 463 -20.98 -10.58 11.05
C TYR A 463 -20.40 -9.68 9.96
N ASN A 464 -19.16 -9.96 9.54
CA ASN A 464 -18.54 -9.27 8.43
C ASN A 464 -18.92 -9.91 7.09
N ALA A 465 -19.85 -9.28 6.36
CA ALA A 465 -20.24 -9.74 5.03
C ALA A 465 -19.10 -9.68 3.97
N ASN A 466 -18.01 -8.94 4.25
CA ASN A 466 -16.84 -8.87 3.37
C ASN A 466 -15.78 -9.93 3.71
N SER A 467 -16.02 -10.80 4.70
CA SER A 467 -15.07 -11.84 5.07
C SER A 467 -14.86 -12.83 3.93
N THR A 468 -13.60 -13.19 3.69
CA THR A 468 -13.21 -14.25 2.74
C THR A 468 -13.11 -15.61 3.44
N ILE A 469 -13.44 -15.68 4.73
CA ILE A 469 -13.35 -16.89 5.53
C ILE A 469 -14.65 -17.68 5.38
N ASN A 470 -14.52 -18.96 5.07
CA ASN A 470 -15.65 -19.87 4.93
C ASN A 470 -16.19 -20.26 6.31
N ILE A 471 -17.32 -19.68 6.70
CA ILE A 471 -18.01 -20.05 7.95
C ILE A 471 -19.04 -21.18 7.74
N GLY A 472 -19.09 -21.80 6.56
CA GLY A 472 -20.05 -22.85 6.25
C GLY A 472 -21.47 -22.33 5.95
N ASN A 473 -22.48 -23.10 6.36
CA ASN A 473 -23.87 -22.88 5.92
C ASN A 473 -24.57 -21.72 6.66
N ASP A 474 -24.23 -21.51 7.93
CA ASP A 474 -24.82 -20.48 8.74
C ASP A 474 -23.92 -20.12 9.93
N LEU A 475 -24.09 -18.91 10.43
CA LEU A 475 -23.26 -18.35 11.47
C LEU A 475 -23.41 -19.08 12.82
N LYS A 476 -24.60 -19.60 13.15
CA LYS A 476 -24.81 -20.30 14.41
C LYS A 476 -24.03 -21.62 14.42
N SER A 477 -24.11 -22.39 13.34
CA SER A 477 -23.32 -23.62 13.17
C SER A 477 -21.81 -23.35 13.27
N PHE A 478 -21.33 -22.25 12.69
CA PHE A 478 -19.93 -21.84 12.84
C PHE A 478 -19.55 -21.55 14.29
N LEU A 479 -20.36 -20.76 15.01
CA LEU A 479 -20.07 -20.46 16.41
C LEU A 479 -20.08 -21.74 17.26
N GLU A 480 -21.02 -22.67 17.02
CA GLU A 480 -21.07 -23.96 17.71
C GLU A 480 -19.86 -24.85 17.39
N GLU A 481 -19.43 -24.93 16.12
CA GLU A 481 -18.28 -25.74 15.69
C GLU A 481 -16.96 -25.29 16.35
N TYR A 482 -16.83 -23.99 16.62
CA TYR A 482 -15.64 -23.39 17.21
C TYR A 482 -15.78 -23.13 18.72
N ASP A 483 -16.78 -23.72 19.37
CA ASP A 483 -17.08 -23.55 20.80
C ASP A 483 -17.20 -22.07 21.23
N LEU A 484 -17.74 -21.22 20.35
CA LEU A 484 -17.89 -19.79 20.58
C LEU A 484 -19.26 -19.43 21.19
N PRO A 485 -19.33 -18.39 22.04
CA PRO A 485 -20.58 -17.95 22.66
C PRO A 485 -21.64 -17.54 21.62
N ILE A 486 -22.89 -17.98 21.82
CA ILE A 486 -24.04 -17.56 21.01
C ILE A 486 -24.78 -16.45 21.78
N PRO A 487 -24.84 -15.21 21.26
CA PRO A 487 -25.52 -14.11 21.95
C PRO A 487 -27.02 -14.34 22.12
N GLU A 488 -27.58 -13.96 23.27
CA GLU A 488 -29.00 -14.17 23.63
C GLU A 488 -29.97 -13.51 22.61
N ASN A 489 -29.57 -12.40 21.99
CA ASN A 489 -30.36 -11.64 21.02
C ASN A 489 -29.90 -11.82 19.57
N MET A 490 -29.15 -12.88 19.26
CA MET A 490 -28.72 -13.15 17.90
C MET A 490 -29.95 -13.34 17.01
N GLN A 491 -30.22 -12.37 16.12
CA GLN A 491 -31.23 -12.54 15.09
C GLN A 491 -30.78 -13.70 14.20
N LEU A 492 -31.50 -14.83 14.27
CA LEU A 492 -31.34 -15.95 13.37
C LEU A 492 -31.73 -15.47 11.98
N THR A 493 -30.79 -14.89 11.24
CA THR A 493 -31.00 -14.60 9.83
C THR A 493 -31.11 -15.93 9.10
N GLU A 494 -32.34 -16.29 8.72
CA GLU A 494 -32.61 -17.38 7.79
C GLU A 494 -31.79 -17.13 6.51
N LYS A 495 -30.86 -18.06 6.23
CA LYS A 495 -30.00 -18.12 5.04
C LYS A 495 -29.26 -16.80 4.75
N VAL A 496 -27.96 -16.81 5.01
CA VAL A 496 -27.03 -15.93 4.29
C VAL A 496 -27.25 -16.21 2.79
N ASN A 497 -27.95 -15.31 2.11
CA ASN A 497 -28.13 -15.38 0.66
C ASN A 497 -26.73 -15.22 0.06
N PHE A 498 -26.12 -16.33 -0.35
CA PHE A 498 -24.96 -16.34 -1.22
C PHE A 498 -25.33 -15.53 -2.47
N SER A 499 -24.90 -14.28 -2.54
CA SER A 499 -25.09 -13.45 -3.72
C SER A 499 -24.15 -13.98 -4.81
N LYS A 500 -24.73 -14.78 -5.71
CA LYS A 500 -24.37 -14.98 -7.12
C LYS A 500 -22.93 -14.59 -7.50
N PHE A 501 -21.97 -15.47 -7.20
CA PHE A 501 -20.78 -15.66 -8.03
C PHE A 501 -20.52 -17.16 -8.17
N GLU A 502 -21.50 -17.88 -8.73
CA GLU A 502 -21.26 -19.16 -9.39
C GLU A 502 -21.12 -18.89 -10.90
N ILE A 503 -19.89 -19.01 -11.39
CA ILE A 503 -19.37 -19.78 -12.55
C ILE A 503 -18.04 -19.14 -12.98
#